data_AF-A0A0M4BU66-F1
#
_entry.id   AF-A0A0M4BU66-F1
#
_cell.length_a   1.000
_cell.length_b   1.000
_cell.length_c   1.000
_cell.angle_alpha   90.00
_cell.angle_beta   90.00
_cell.angle_gamma   90.00
#
_symmetry.space_group_name_H-M   'P 1'
#
loop_
_entity.id
_entity.type
_entity.pdbx_description
1 polymer ?
#
loop_
_entity_poly.entity_id
_entity_poly.type
_entity_poly.pdbx_seq_one_letter_code
_entity_poly.pdbx_strand_id
1 'polypeptide(L)'
;CVALVVPSRQALEKWAQEVGLKHQNFSELCDKYETITEVKQSLSKVGKAAKLDKLEIPEKIKLLPDPWTPESGLVTAALKIKREQLKSKFKDELRKLYE
;
A
#
# COMPACT_ATOMS: atom_id res chain seq x y z
N CYS A 1 -2.78 -7.80 11.68
CA CYS A 1 -1.64 -7.67 10.74
C CYS A 1 -1.64 -6.27 10.12
N VAL A 2 -0.47 -5.69 9.81
CA VAL A 2 -0.34 -4.39 9.14
C VAL A 2 0.47 -4.52 7.85
N ALA A 3 0.25 -3.64 6.86
CA ALA A 3 0.96 -3.68 5.59
C ALA A 3 1.38 -2.30 5.06
N LEU A 4 2.55 -2.25 4.43
CA LEU A 4 2.95 -1.17 3.53
C LEU A 4 2.63 -1.61 2.10
N VAL A 5 1.94 -0.76 1.34
CA VAL A 5 1.44 -1.11 0.02
C VAL A 5 1.88 -0.05 -0.99
N VAL A 6 2.50 -0.48 -2.08
CA VAL A 6 2.71 0.37 -3.26
C VAL A 6 1.57 0.08 -4.23
N PRO A 7 0.56 0.97 -4.36
CA PRO A 7 -0.54 0.74 -5.28
C PRO A 7 -0.12 0.94 -6.74
N SER A 8 -0.82 0.27 -7.66
CA SER A 8 -0.66 0.56 -9.09
C SER A 8 -1.22 1.95 -9.38
N ARG A 9 -0.33 2.86 -9.78
CA ARG A 9 -0.68 4.26 -10.04
C ARG A 9 -1.80 4.41 -11.07
N GLN A 10 -1.67 3.71 -12.20
CA GLN A 10 -2.66 3.75 -13.27
C GLN A 10 -4.05 3.27 -12.81
N ALA A 11 -4.10 2.17 -12.05
CA ALA A 11 -5.37 1.62 -11.57
C ALA A 11 -6.03 2.55 -10.54
N LEU A 12 -5.23 3.12 -9.64
CA LEU A 12 -5.73 3.97 -8.57
C LEU A 12 -6.19 5.34 -9.08
N GLU A 13 -5.46 5.96 -10.01
CA GLU A 13 -5.86 7.21 -10.66
C GLU A 13 -7.12 7.02 -11.50
N LYS A 14 -7.25 5.89 -12.22
CA LYS A 14 -8.48 5.56 -12.94
C LYS A 14 -9.67 5.42 -12.00
N TRP A 15 -9.53 4.65 -10.92
CA TRP A 15 -10.58 4.52 -9.91
C TRP A 15 -10.96 5.88 -9.31
N ALA A 16 -9.98 6.72 -8.97
CA ALA A 16 -10.21 8.05 -8.41
C ALA A 16 -11.02 8.95 -9.36
N GLN A 17 -10.77 8.87 -10.67
CA GLN A 17 -11.57 9.57 -11.68
C GLN A 17 -13.01 9.04 -11.75
N GLU A 18 -13.19 7.72 -11.70
CA GLU A 18 -14.51 7.08 -11.74
C GLU A 18 -15.40 7.48 -10.55
N VAL A 19 -14.81 7.63 -9.36
CA VAL A 19 -15.53 8.06 -8.15
C VAL A 19 -15.57 9.58 -7.96
N GLY A 20 -14.97 10.36 -8.87
CA GLY A 20 -14.94 11.82 -8.79
C GLY A 20 -14.03 12.40 -7.68
N LEU A 21 -13.04 11.62 -7.24
CA LEU A 21 -12.15 11.96 -6.14
C LEU A 21 -11.04 12.92 -6.60
N LYS A 22 -11.12 14.18 -6.17
CA LYS A 22 -10.14 15.20 -6.54
C LYS A 22 -8.84 15.02 -5.77
N HIS A 23 -7.72 15.03 -6.48
CA HIS A 23 -6.36 15.02 -5.92
C HIS A 23 -5.45 15.89 -6.80
N GLN A 24 -4.46 16.59 -6.21
CA GLN A 24 -3.51 17.38 -7.00
C GLN A 24 -2.37 16.48 -7.49
N ASN A 25 -1.88 15.60 -6.60
CA ASN A 25 -0.76 14.70 -6.87
C ASN A 25 -1.05 13.27 -6.39
N PHE A 26 -0.29 12.30 -6.89
CA PHE A 26 -0.46 10.88 -6.52
C PHE A 26 -0.22 10.59 -5.03
N SER A 27 0.69 11.35 -4.39
CA SER A 27 0.89 11.25 -2.94
C SER A 27 -0.35 11.62 -2.17
N GLU A 28 -1.02 12.73 -2.53
CA GLU A 28 -2.28 13.12 -1.87
C GLU A 28 -3.36 12.08 -2.08
N LEU A 29 -3.42 11.48 -3.26
CA LEU A 29 -4.35 10.37 -3.52
C LEU A 29 -4.09 9.20 -2.57
N CYS A 30 -2.83 8.84 -2.34
CA CYS A 30 -2.45 7.75 -1.44
C CYS A 30 -2.75 8.04 0.05
N ASP A 31 -2.72 9.31 0.47
CA ASP A 31 -2.99 9.71 1.86
C ASP A 31 -4.50 9.88 2.17
N LYS A 32 -5.37 9.93 1.16
CA LYS A 32 -6.82 10.03 1.37
C LYS A 32 -7.40 8.77 2.00
N TYR A 33 -8.26 8.99 3.00
CA TYR A 33 -8.97 7.94 3.71
C TYR A 33 -9.80 7.05 2.78
N GLU A 34 -10.46 7.64 1.78
CA GLU A 34 -11.27 6.94 0.78
C GLU A 34 -10.41 5.95 -0.01
N THR A 35 -9.23 6.37 -0.46
CA THR A 35 -8.28 5.55 -1.20
C THR A 35 -7.73 4.40 -0.36
N ILE A 36 -7.31 4.69 0.88
CA ILE A 36 -6.82 3.68 1.83
C ILE A 36 -7.91 2.64 2.09
N THR A 37 -9.16 3.09 2.25
CA THR A 37 -10.32 2.23 2.47
C THR A 37 -10.58 1.33 1.28
N GLU A 38 -10.58 1.87 0.05
CA GLU A 38 -10.79 1.07 -1.16
C GLU A 38 -9.72 -0.01 -1.31
N VAL A 39 -8.44 0.37 -1.18
CA VAL A 39 -7.34 -0.61 -1.32
C VAL A 39 -7.42 -1.68 -0.24
N LYS A 40 -7.72 -1.30 1.02
CA LYS A 40 -7.95 -2.25 2.11
C LYS A 40 -9.10 -3.20 1.81
N GLN A 41 -10.21 -2.69 1.28
CA GLN A 41 -11.35 -3.52 0.90
C GLN A 41 -11.00 -4.48 -0.26
N SER A 42 -10.27 -4.00 -1.26
CA SER A 42 -9.78 -4.83 -2.36
C SER A 42 -8.89 -5.98 -1.86
N LEU A 43 -7.92 -5.69 -0.99
CA LEU A 43 -7.08 -6.71 -0.34
C LEU A 43 -7.91 -7.70 0.49
N SER A 44 -8.91 -7.21 1.23
CA SER A 44 -9.81 -8.06 2.02
C SER A 44 -10.66 -8.98 1.14
N LYS A 45 -11.19 -8.48 0.02
CA LYS A 45 -11.95 -9.27 -0.95
C LYS A 45 -11.10 -10.40 -1.54
N VAL A 46 -9.89 -10.08 -1.99
CA VAL A 46 -8.95 -11.07 -2.55
C VAL A 46 -8.54 -12.10 -1.49
N GLY A 47 -8.18 -11.67 -0.29
CA GLY A 47 -7.79 -12.57 0.80
C GLY A 47 -8.92 -13.53 1.22
N LYS A 48 -10.15 -13.03 1.32
CA LYS A 48 -11.32 -13.87 1.60
C LYS A 48 -11.60 -14.87 0.48
N ALA A 49 -11.52 -14.45 -0.78
CA ALA A 49 -11.69 -15.32 -1.93
C ALA A 49 -10.62 -16.43 -1.96
N ALA A 50 -9.39 -16.11 -1.55
CA ALA A 50 -8.29 -17.06 -1.38
C ALA A 50 -8.39 -17.93 -0.11
N LYS A 51 -9.46 -17.78 0.69
CA LYS A 51 -9.69 -18.50 1.96
C LYS A 51 -8.56 -18.30 2.99
N LEU A 52 -7.90 -17.13 2.97
CA LEU A 52 -6.91 -16.77 3.97
C LEU A 52 -7.58 -16.50 5.32
N ASP A 53 -6.85 -16.78 6.40
CA ASP A 53 -7.33 -16.47 7.74
C ASP A 53 -7.42 -14.95 7.95
N LYS A 54 -8.29 -14.53 8.87
CA LYS A 54 -8.42 -13.10 9.24
C LYS A 54 -7.09 -12.51 9.70
N LEU A 55 -6.24 -13.31 10.34
CA LEU A 55 -4.92 -12.87 10.82
C LEU A 55 -3.92 -12.60 9.68
N GLU A 56 -4.13 -13.21 8.51
CA GLU A 56 -3.28 -13.04 7.33
C GLU A 56 -3.67 -11.81 6.50
N ILE A 57 -4.90 -11.33 6.64
CA ILE A 57 -5.42 -10.15 5.93
C ILE A 57 -5.03 -8.88 6.72
N PRO A 58 -4.31 -7.91 6.10
CA PRO A 58 -3.93 -6.67 6.78
C PRO A 58 -5.15 -5.84 7.19
N GLU A 59 -5.21 -5.44 8.47
CA GLU A 59 -6.28 -4.60 9.00
C GLU A 59 -5.93 -3.11 8.91
N LYS A 60 -4.66 -2.76 9.08
CA LYS A 60 -4.15 -1.40 8.91
C LYS A 60 -3.14 -1.39 7.76
N ILE A 61 -3.28 -0.45 6.84
CA ILE A 61 -2.36 -0.31 5.70
C ILE A 61 -1.89 1.13 5.56
N LYS A 62 -0.68 1.32 5.02
CA LYS A 62 -0.19 2.61 4.53
C LYS A 62 0.12 2.48 3.05
N LEU A 63 -0.46 3.37 2.25
CA LEU A 63 -0.14 3.47 0.83
C LEU A 63 1.14 4.30 0.67
N LEU A 64 2.04 3.82 -0.19
CA LEU A 64 3.31 4.45 -0.52
C LEU A 64 3.25 4.91 -1.98
N PRO A 65 3.36 6.22 -2.27
CA PRO A 65 3.26 6.72 -3.63
C PRO A 65 4.47 6.36 -4.49
N ASP A 66 5.63 6.18 -3.86
CA ASP A 66 6.87 5.85 -4.55
C ASP A 66 7.03 4.33 -4.76
N PRO A 67 7.22 3.88 -6.01
CA PRO A 67 7.48 2.48 -6.28
C PRO A 67 8.84 2.04 -5.76
N TRP A 68 8.93 0.78 -5.34
CA TRP A 68 10.22 0.21 -4.94
C TRP A 68 11.01 -0.20 -6.17
N THR A 69 12.06 0.56 -6.46
CA THR A 69 12.98 0.28 -7.56
C THR A 69 14.30 -0.30 -7.04
N PRO A 70 15.06 -1.06 -7.84
CA PRO A 70 16.38 -1.54 -7.44
C PRO A 70 17.34 -0.40 -7.06
N GLU A 71 17.24 0.74 -7.76
CA GLU A 71 18.03 1.95 -7.53
C GLU A 71 17.78 2.56 -6.14
N SER A 72 16.54 2.46 -5.64
CA SER A 72 16.20 2.89 -4.28
C SER A 72 16.81 2.02 -3.17
N GLY A 73 17.38 0.86 -3.54
CA GLY A 73 17.94 -0.11 -2.58
C GLY A 73 16.90 -0.90 -1.79
N LEU A 74 15.60 -0.71 -2.04
CA LEU A 74 14.50 -1.36 -1.31
C LEU A 74 14.13 -2.74 -1.84
N VAL A 75 14.50 -3.02 -3.09
CA VAL A 75 14.33 -4.32 -3.74
C VAL A 75 15.64 -4.74 -4.42
N THR A 76 15.75 -6.03 -4.77
CA THR A 76 16.82 -6.53 -5.63
C THR A 76 16.57 -6.16 -7.09
N ALA A 77 17.55 -6.39 -7.98
CA ALA A 77 17.36 -6.24 -9.42
C ALA A 77 16.22 -7.10 -9.98
N ALA A 78 15.89 -8.21 -9.32
CA ALA A 78 14.75 -9.07 -9.64
C ALA A 78 13.47 -8.69 -8.86
N LEU A 79 13.38 -7.47 -8.33
CA LEU A 79 12.26 -6.93 -7.55
C LEU A 79 11.92 -7.72 -6.28
N LYS A 80 12.85 -8.52 -5.76
CA LYS A 80 12.66 -9.19 -4.45
C LYS A 80 12.82 -8.18 -3.33
N ILE A 81 11.90 -8.21 -2.38
CA ILE A 81 11.81 -7.28 -1.24
C ILE A 81 13.04 -7.41 -0.33
N LYS A 82 13.75 -6.31 -0.06
CA LYS A 82 14.80 -6.25 0.96
C LYS A 82 14.19 -5.81 2.30
N ARG A 83 13.72 -6.79 3.07
CA ARG A 83 12.89 -6.57 4.28
C ARG A 83 13.56 -5.66 5.32
N GLU A 84 14.87 -5.81 5.56
CA GLU A 84 15.57 -4.98 6.54
C GLU A 84 15.64 -3.50 6.12
N GLN A 85 15.92 -3.23 4.85
CA GLN A 85 16.00 -1.88 4.30
C GLN A 85 14.63 -1.18 4.37
N LEU A 86 13.56 -1.91 4.03
CA LEU A 86 12.19 -1.40 4.16
C LEU A 86 11.79 -1.13 5.60
N LYS A 87 12.09 -2.05 6.52
CA LYS A 87 11.83 -1.86 7.96
C LYS A 87 12.57 -0.64 8.50
N SER A 88 13.81 -0.42 8.09
CA SER A 88 14.60 0.74 8.51
C SER A 88 14.03 2.05 7.94
N LYS A 89 13.77 2.10 6.64
CA LYS A 89 13.25 3.30 5.96
C LYS A 89 11.87 3.71 6.45
N PHE A 90 10.98 2.75 6.71
CA PHE A 90 9.59 3.01 7.09
C PHE A 90 9.31 2.71 8.58
N LYS A 91 10.34 2.79 9.42
CA LYS A 91 10.24 2.43 10.85
C LYS A 91 9.16 3.23 11.58
N ASP A 92 9.12 4.54 11.38
CA ASP A 92 8.15 5.43 12.02
C ASP A 92 6.72 5.20 11.52
N GLU A 93 6.54 5.01 10.21
CA GLU A 93 5.23 4.70 9.63
C GLU A 93 4.73 3.33 10.11
N LEU A 94 5.61 2.32 10.19
CA LEU A 94 5.27 1.02 10.76
C LEU A 94 4.87 1.13 12.22
N ARG A 95 5.58 1.94 13.03
CA ARG A 95 5.22 2.17 14.44
C ARG A 95 3.81 2.74 14.56
N LYS A 96 3.49 3.79 13.80
CA LYS A 96 2.15 4.41 13.78
C LYS A 96 1.04 3.44 13.38
N LEU A 97 1.34 2.45 12.53
CA LEU A 97 0.39 1.41 12.16
C LEU A 97 0.17 0.39 13.29
N TYR A 98 1.16 0.16 14.15
CA TYR A 98 1.03 -0.80 15.27
C TYR A 98 0.42 -0.20 16.54
N GLU A 99 0.53 1.13 16.73
CA GLU A 99 -0.23 1.88 17.74
C GLU A 99 -1.73 1.81 17.46
#